data_AF-A0A7S6SH61-F1
#
_entry.id   AF-A0A7S6SH61-F1
#
_cell.length_a   1.000
_cell.length_b   1.000
_cell.length_c   1.000
_cell.angle_alpha   90.00
_cell.angle_beta   90.00
_cell.angle_gamma   90.00
#
_symmetry.space_group_name_H-M   'P 1'
#
loop_
_entity.id
_entity.type
_entity.pdbx_description
1 polymer ?
#
loop_
_entity_poly.entity_id
_entity_poly.type
_entity_poly.pdbx_seq_one_letter_code
_entity_poly.pdbx_strand_id
1 'polypeptide(L)'
;MSIFWLTQRDIRHFYAELLSEHGGLAGAPNEGALDSTLARPHNLLAYEPESSLARLAASYAFGFARNHCFPDGNKRIALTAIGVFLYVNGKELIASETDAALTIESVAGGETSEEELAAWIEGNSRLLDDAGQVP
;
A
#
# COMPACT_ATOMS: atom_id res chain seq x y z
N MET A 1 -11.19 13.27 11.57
CA MET A 1 -10.67 11.92 11.85
C MET A 1 -9.16 11.97 11.73
N SER A 2 -8.39 11.34 12.62
CA SER A 2 -6.93 11.30 12.49
C SER A 2 -6.56 10.16 11.53
N ILE A 3 -5.63 10.41 10.61
CA ILE A 3 -5.11 9.38 9.71
C ILE A 3 -3.92 8.69 10.38
N PHE A 4 -3.95 7.36 10.43
CA PHE A 4 -2.84 6.53 10.86
C PHE A 4 -1.95 6.22 9.66
N TRP A 5 -0.66 6.55 9.77
CA TRP A 5 0.30 6.46 8.68
C TRP A 5 1.20 5.24 8.83
N LEU A 6 1.59 4.64 7.71
CA LEU A 6 2.57 3.56 7.70
C LEU A 6 3.97 4.12 7.95
N THR A 7 4.69 3.54 8.90
CA THR A 7 6.07 3.93 9.18
C THR A 7 7.05 3.02 8.45
N GLN A 8 8.31 3.45 8.34
CA GLN A 8 9.39 2.58 7.89
C GLN A 8 9.47 1.27 8.67
N ARG A 9 9.24 1.33 9.99
CA ARG A 9 9.30 0.14 10.85
C ARG A 9 8.22 -0.87 10.45
N ASP A 10 7.00 -0.40 10.19
CA ASP A 10 5.88 -1.25 9.79
C ASP A 10 6.17 -1.90 8.42
N ILE A 11 6.63 -1.12 7.44
CA ILE A 11 6.98 -1.65 6.12
C ILE A 11 8.10 -2.68 6.17
N ARG A 12 9.15 -2.44 6.97
CA ARG A 12 10.25 -3.41 7.13
C ARG A 12 9.79 -4.69 7.82
N HIS A 13 8.88 -4.57 8.78
CA HIS A 13 8.30 -5.71 9.45
C HIS A 13 7.51 -6.59 8.47
N PHE A 14 6.55 -6.01 7.75
CA PHE A 14 5.79 -6.74 6.73
C PHE A 14 6.67 -7.28 5.60
N TYR A 15 7.72 -6.57 5.22
CA TYR A 15 8.68 -7.07 4.23
C TYR A 15 9.40 -8.32 4.71
N ALA A 16 9.86 -8.35 5.96
CA ALA A 16 10.52 -9.51 6.52
C ALA A 16 9.58 -10.72 6.60
N GLU A 17 8.32 -10.51 6.97
CA GLU A 17 7.28 -11.56 6.99
C GLU A 17 7.02 -12.12 5.59
N LEU A 18 6.74 -11.26 4.61
CA LEU A 18 6.49 -11.66 3.22
C LEU A 18 7.67 -12.39 2.58
N LEU A 19 8.91 -11.97 2.91
CA LEU A 19 10.12 -12.63 2.45
C LEU A 19 10.29 -14.02 3.08
N SER A 20 9.94 -14.16 4.36
CA SER A 20 9.97 -15.44 5.07
C SER A 20 8.92 -16.42 4.54
N GLU A 21 7.71 -15.94 4.23
CA GLU A 21 6.59 -16.78 3.80
C GLU A 21 6.68 -17.21 2.34
N HIS A 22 7.10 -16.30 1.46
CA HIS A 22 7.04 -16.52 0.01
C HIS A 22 8.42 -16.61 -0.66
N GLY A 23 9.50 -16.39 0.10
CA GLY A 23 10.85 -16.32 -0.45
C GLY A 23 11.08 -15.10 -1.36
N GLY A 24 12.19 -15.12 -2.08
CA GLY A 24 12.63 -14.02 -2.94
C GLY A 24 14.06 -13.59 -2.63
N LEU A 25 14.53 -12.56 -3.33
CA LEU A 25 15.86 -12.02 -3.10
C LEU A 25 15.88 -11.13 -1.85
N ALA A 26 16.57 -11.60 -0.80
CA ALA A 26 16.84 -10.81 0.40
C ALA A 26 17.88 -9.72 0.12
N GLY A 27 17.72 -8.57 0.75
CA GLY A 27 18.75 -7.53 0.79
C GLY A 27 18.27 -6.25 1.46
N ALA A 28 19.19 -5.32 1.64
CA ALA A 28 18.88 -4.01 2.21
C ALA A 28 17.99 -3.19 1.25
N PRO A 29 17.02 -2.43 1.77
CA PRO A 29 16.25 -1.52 0.94
C PRO A 29 17.11 -0.35 0.45
N ASN A 30 16.68 0.25 -0.65
CA ASN A 30 17.12 1.58 -1.03
C ASN A 30 16.44 2.60 -0.11
N GLU A 31 17.18 3.10 0.88
CA GLU A 31 16.68 4.02 1.90
C GLU A 31 16.02 5.28 1.31
N GLY A 32 16.62 5.88 0.28
CA GLY A 32 16.05 7.06 -0.38
C GLY A 32 14.74 6.76 -1.13
N ALA A 33 14.66 5.59 -1.77
CA ALA A 33 13.43 5.15 -2.42
C ALA A 33 12.32 4.84 -1.40
N LEU A 34 12.68 4.23 -0.27
CA LEU A 34 11.75 3.93 0.82
C LEU A 34 11.21 5.22 1.46
N ASP A 35 12.10 6.16 1.82
CA ASP A 35 11.72 7.45 2.39
C ASP A 35 10.83 8.25 1.47
N SER A 36 11.23 8.37 0.20
CA SER A 36 10.44 9.12 -0.79
C SER A 36 9.07 8.48 -1.02
N THR A 37 8.98 7.14 -1.03
CA THR A 37 7.71 6.40 -1.16
C THR A 37 6.79 6.66 0.02
N LEU A 38 7.32 6.59 1.24
CA LEU A 38 6.53 6.83 2.46
C LEU A 38 6.06 8.28 2.60
N ALA A 39 6.82 9.23 2.07
CA ALA A 39 6.44 10.65 2.06
C ALA A 39 5.36 10.99 1.03
N ARG A 40 5.15 10.17 -0.01
CA ARG A 40 4.20 10.47 -1.11
C ARG A 40 2.79 10.83 -0.61
N PRO A 41 2.10 9.99 0.19
CA PRO A 41 0.73 10.30 0.60
C PRO A 41 0.64 11.46 1.58
N HIS A 42 1.68 11.73 2.38
CA HIS A 42 1.73 12.94 3.21
C HIS A 42 1.77 14.20 2.35
N ASN A 43 2.65 14.22 1.34
CA ASN A 43 2.75 15.34 0.40
C ASN A 43 1.45 15.51 -0.37
N LEU A 44 0.88 14.42 -0.88
CA LEU A 44 -0.39 14.42 -1.57
C LEU A 44 -1.50 15.02 -0.71
N LEU A 45 -1.68 14.59 0.54
CA LEU A 45 -2.69 15.16 1.44
C LEU A 45 -2.46 16.65 1.72
N ALA A 46 -1.21 17.10 1.78
CA ALA A 46 -0.88 18.51 1.98
C ALA A 46 -1.29 19.38 0.78
N TYR A 47 -1.20 18.85 -0.44
CA TYR A 47 -1.61 19.55 -1.67
C TYR A 47 -3.11 19.35 -2.00
N GLU A 48 -3.67 18.21 -1.62
CA GLU A 48 -5.06 17.79 -1.88
C GLU A 48 -5.74 17.36 -0.56
N PRO A 49 -6.20 18.32 0.27
CA PRO A 49 -6.72 18.03 1.62
C PRO A 49 -7.97 17.13 1.66
N GLU A 50 -8.70 17.06 0.55
CA GLU A 50 -9.91 16.23 0.38
C GLU A 50 -9.61 14.81 -0.14
N SER A 51 -8.32 14.41 -0.17
CA SER A 51 -7.91 13.07 -0.63
C SER A 51 -8.57 11.96 0.20
N SER A 52 -9.20 11.00 -0.48
CA SER A 52 -9.77 9.83 0.19
C SER A 52 -8.68 8.88 0.70
N LEU A 53 -9.03 8.00 1.64
CA LEU A 53 -8.12 6.93 2.09
C LEU A 53 -7.68 6.03 0.93
N ALA A 54 -8.53 5.80 -0.08
CA ALA A 54 -8.16 5.05 -1.27
C ALA A 54 -7.10 5.79 -2.10
N ARG A 55 -7.22 7.12 -2.24
CA ARG A 55 -6.23 7.94 -2.96
C ARG A 55 -4.87 7.94 -2.25
N LEU A 56 -4.85 7.97 -0.92
CA LEU A 56 -3.62 7.88 -0.13
C LEU A 56 -3.00 6.47 -0.17
N ALA A 57 -3.82 5.42 -0.07
CA ALA A 57 -3.39 4.02 -0.21
C ALA A 57 -2.77 3.75 -1.59
N ALA A 58 -3.40 4.25 -2.65
CA ALA A 58 -2.89 4.17 -4.01
C ALA A 58 -1.50 4.84 -4.13
N SER A 59 -1.30 5.98 -3.47
CA SER A 59 -0.02 6.67 -3.51
C SER A 59 1.13 5.87 -2.86
N TYR A 60 0.86 5.18 -1.75
CA TYR A 60 1.81 4.23 -1.17
C TYR A 60 2.11 3.09 -2.15
N ALA A 61 1.08 2.41 -2.64
CA ALA A 61 1.21 1.24 -3.50
C ALA A 61 1.93 1.55 -4.82
N PHE A 62 1.59 2.67 -5.45
CA PHE A 62 2.23 3.13 -6.67
C PHE A 62 3.72 3.40 -6.45
N GLY A 63 4.07 4.04 -5.34
CA GLY A 63 5.46 4.25 -4.94
C GLY A 63 6.21 2.93 -4.74
N PHE A 64 5.65 1.99 -3.97
CA PHE A 64 6.31 0.69 -3.75
C PHE A 64 6.45 -0.12 -5.05
N ALA A 65 5.41 -0.16 -5.88
CA ALA A 65 5.41 -0.92 -7.12
C ALA A 65 6.44 -0.40 -8.14
N ARG A 66 6.74 0.91 -8.14
CA ARG A 66 7.51 1.58 -9.20
C ARG A 66 8.88 2.12 -8.79
N ASN A 67 9.12 2.36 -7.50
CA ASN A 67 10.34 3.03 -7.03
C ASN A 67 11.46 2.05 -6.63
N HIS A 68 11.23 0.74 -6.75
CA HIS A 68 12.21 -0.32 -6.46
C HIS A 68 12.86 -0.19 -5.06
N CYS A 69 12.03 -0.05 -4.03
CA CYS A 69 12.50 0.13 -2.65
C CYS A 69 13.29 -1.08 -2.13
N PHE A 70 12.94 -2.29 -2.59
CA PHE A 70 13.56 -3.54 -2.19
C PHE A 70 14.17 -4.29 -3.39
N PRO A 71 15.12 -5.21 -3.19
CA PRO A 71 15.68 -6.03 -4.27
C PRO A 71 14.62 -6.90 -4.98
N ASP A 72 13.66 -7.41 -4.22
CA ASP A 72 12.50 -8.17 -4.69
C ASP A 72 11.34 -7.91 -3.70
N GLY A 73 10.11 -8.27 -4.05
CA GLY A 73 8.94 -8.19 -3.18
C GLY A 73 8.19 -6.85 -3.24
N ASN A 74 8.62 -5.91 -4.08
CA ASN A 74 7.99 -4.59 -4.22
C ASN A 74 6.47 -4.66 -4.51
N LYS A 75 6.03 -5.57 -5.38
CA LYS A 75 4.60 -5.79 -5.67
C LYS A 75 3.84 -6.30 -4.44
N ARG A 76 4.43 -7.23 -3.68
CA ARG A 76 3.83 -7.77 -2.45
C ARG A 76 3.68 -6.66 -1.41
N ILE A 77 4.73 -5.85 -1.21
CA ILE A 77 4.68 -4.71 -0.29
C ILE A 77 3.71 -3.62 -0.75
N ALA A 78 3.59 -3.37 -2.06
CA ALA A 78 2.59 -2.45 -2.57
C ALA A 78 1.16 -2.89 -2.20
N LEU A 79 0.83 -4.17 -2.36
CA LEU A 79 -0.47 -4.70 -1.97
C LEU A 79 -0.67 -4.65 -0.45
N THR A 80 0.33 -5.07 0.33
CA THR A 80 0.27 -5.02 1.80
C THR A 80 0.10 -3.60 2.30
N ALA A 81 0.75 -2.61 1.70
CA ALA A 81 0.60 -1.21 2.07
C ALA A 81 -0.85 -0.71 1.88
N ILE A 82 -1.56 -1.16 0.83
CA ILE A 82 -2.99 -0.86 0.67
C ILE A 82 -3.79 -1.45 1.82
N GLY A 83 -3.66 -2.77 2.03
CA GLY A 83 -4.45 -3.50 3.02
C GLY A 83 -4.25 -2.95 4.43
N VAL A 84 -2.99 -2.81 4.85
CA VAL A 84 -2.65 -2.32 6.20
C VAL A 84 -3.08 -0.87 6.39
N PHE A 85 -2.80 0.02 5.41
CA PHE A 85 -3.18 1.43 5.54
C PHE A 85 -4.69 1.60 5.63
N LEU A 86 -5.47 0.89 4.81
CA LEU A 86 -6.92 0.92 4.92
C LEU A 86 -7.38 0.39 6.28
N TYR A 87 -6.84 -0.75 6.72
CA TYR A 87 -7.25 -1.42 7.95
C TYR A 87 -7.06 -0.54 9.18
N VAL A 88 -5.87 0.04 9.34
CA VAL A 88 -5.58 0.94 10.48
C VAL A 88 -6.37 2.25 10.42
N ASN A 89 -7.00 2.56 9.28
CA ASN A 89 -7.87 3.72 9.09
C ASN A 89 -9.36 3.35 8.97
N GLY A 90 -9.75 2.14 9.40
CA GLY A 90 -11.16 1.75 9.50
C GLY A 90 -11.80 1.27 8.20
N LYS A 91 -11.01 0.89 7.18
CA LYS A 91 -11.48 0.29 5.92
C LYS A 91 -10.83 -1.06 5.67
N GLU A 92 -11.51 -1.94 4.94
CA GLU A 92 -10.97 -3.22 4.49
C GLU A 92 -10.99 -3.27 2.96
N LEU A 93 -9.92 -3.78 2.35
CA LEU A 93 -9.91 -4.14 0.92
C LEU A 93 -10.59 -5.51 0.77
N ILE A 94 -11.66 -5.56 -0.02
CA ILE A 94 -12.50 -6.76 -0.23
C ILE A 94 -12.32 -7.40 -1.61
N ALA A 95 -11.27 -7.00 -2.34
CA ALA A 95 -10.88 -7.65 -3.58
C ALA A 95 -10.37 -9.07 -3.33
N SER A 96 -10.63 -9.99 -4.25
CA SER A 96 -10.01 -11.32 -4.21
C SER A 96 -8.49 -11.21 -4.34
N GLU A 97 -7.74 -12.15 -3.76
CA GLU A 97 -6.27 -12.18 -3.86
C GLU A 97 -5.79 -12.15 -5.32
N THR A 98 -6.47 -12.89 -6.21
CA THR A 98 -6.14 -12.93 -7.63
C THR A 98 -6.34 -11.57 -8.31
N ASP A 99 -7.47 -10.90 -8.07
CA ASP A 99 -7.76 -9.59 -8.65
C ASP A 99 -6.78 -8.51 -8.13
N ALA A 100 -6.51 -8.54 -6.83
CA ALA A 100 -5.55 -7.63 -6.21
C ALA A 100 -4.12 -7.84 -6.75
N ALA A 101 -3.69 -9.09 -6.92
CA ALA A 101 -2.38 -9.40 -7.50
C ALA A 101 -2.25 -8.91 -8.94
N LEU A 102 -3.27 -9.16 -9.78
CA LEU A 102 -3.30 -8.72 -11.17
C LEU A 102 -3.30 -7.18 -11.29
N THR A 103 -4.04 -6.51 -10.41
CA THR A 103 -4.09 -5.04 -10.40
C THR A 103 -2.72 -4.45 -10.06
N ILE A 104 -2.03 -4.97 -9.03
CA ILE A 104 -0.69 -4.50 -8.67
C ILE A 104 0.36 -4.86 -9.74
N GLU A 105 0.19 -5.99 -10.43
CA GLU A 105 1.00 -6.32 -11.59
C GLU A 105 0.83 -5.30 -12.73
N SER A 106 -0.41 -4.93 -13.05
CA SER A 106 -0.73 -3.89 -14.04
C SER A 106 -0.11 -2.53 -13.67
N VAL A 107 -0.19 -2.14 -12.39
CA VAL A 107 0.47 -0.91 -11.88
C VAL A 107 1.98 -1.00 -12.05
N ALA A 108 2.61 -2.12 -11.68
CA ALA A 108 4.04 -2.31 -11.84
C ALA A 108 4.46 -2.30 -13.32
N GLY A 109 3.62 -2.82 -14.22
CA GLY A 109 3.79 -2.75 -15.68
C GLY A 109 3.61 -1.35 -16.26
N GLY A 110 2.92 -0.45 -15.55
CA GLY A 110 2.60 0.90 -16.03
C GLY A 110 1.34 0.95 -16.90
N GLU A 111 0.52 -0.10 -16.86
CA GLU A 111 -0.76 -0.21 -17.56
C GLU A 111 -1.91 0.43 -16.75
N THR A 112 -1.75 0.51 -15.43
CA THR A 112 -2.68 1.19 -14.52
C THR A 112 -2.00 2.38 -13.86
N SER A 113 -2.62 3.56 -13.97
CA SER A 113 -2.20 4.81 -13.33
C SER A 113 -2.49 4.82 -11.81
N GLU A 114 -1.89 5.78 -11.10
CA GLU A 114 -2.13 5.96 -9.65
C GLU A 114 -3.60 6.33 -9.38
N GLU A 115 -4.21 7.14 -10.25
CA GLU A 115 -5.61 7.55 -10.16
C GLU A 115 -6.58 6.38 -10.42
N GLU A 116 -6.29 5.53 -11.40
CA GLU A 116 -7.08 4.33 -11.68
C GLU A 116 -6.97 3.32 -10.54
N LEU A 117 -5.78 3.16 -9.95
CA LEU A 117 -5.59 2.35 -8.75
C LEU A 117 -6.42 2.89 -7.59
N ALA A 118 -6.44 4.20 -7.37
CA ALA A 118 -7.27 4.81 -6.32
C ALA A 118 -8.76 4.52 -6.53
N ALA A 119 -9.26 4.63 -7.77
CA ALA A 119 -10.65 4.32 -8.09
C ALA A 119 -10.97 2.82 -7.86
N TRP A 120 -10.05 1.93 -8.24
CA TRP A 120 -10.19 0.49 -7.98
C TRP A 120 -10.22 0.18 -6.48
N ILE A 121 -9.35 0.80 -5.68
CA ILE A 121 -9.34 0.63 -4.22
C ILE A 121 -10.66 1.14 -3.61
N GLU A 122 -11.16 2.29 -4.05
CA GLU A 122 -12.42 2.84 -3.53
C GLU A 122 -13.60 1.88 -3.81
N GLY A 123 -13.71 1.37 -5.04
CA GLY A 123 -14.75 0.42 -5.44
C GLY A 123 -14.63 -0.97 -4.80
N ASN A 124 -13.44 -1.35 -4.34
CA ASN A 124 -13.15 -2.64 -3.70
C ASN A 124 -12.83 -2.49 -2.21
N SER A 125 -13.34 -1.44 -1.55
CA SER A 125 -13.16 -1.28 -0.11
C SER A 125 -14.49 -1.04 0.59
N ARG A 126 -14.56 -1.46 1.85
CA ARG A 126 -15.70 -1.19 2.74
C ARG A 126 -15.20 -0.62 4.07
N LEU A 127 -16.09 0.03 4.81
CA LEU A 127 -15.82 0.36 6.20
C LEU A 127 -15.74 -0.94 7.02
N LEU A 128 -14.84 -0.96 8.00
CA LEU A 128 -14.88 -1.97 9.03
C LEU A 128 -16.14 -1.73 9.86
N ASP A 129 -17.04 -2.70 9.89
CA ASP A 129 -18.17 -2.68 10.83
C ASP A 129 -17.60 -2.76 12.26
N ASP A 130 -18.21 -2.09 13.24
CA ASP A 130 -17.79 -2.01 14.66
C ASP A 130 -17.63 -3.38 15.38
N ALA A 131 -17.80 -4.51 14.68
CA ALA A 131 -17.68 -5.87 15.19
C ALA A 131 -16.22 -6.39 15.33
N GLY A 132 -15.23 -5.50 15.31
CA GLY A 132 -13.81 -5.87 15.19
C GLY A 132 -12.88 -5.31 16.25
N GLN A 133 -13.38 -4.85 17.41
CA GLN A 133 -12.52 -4.65 18.58
C GLN A 133 -11.91 -6.01 18.96
N VAL A 134 -10.70 -6.25 18.49
CA VAL A 134 -9.85 -7.34 19.00
C VAL A 134 -9.59 -7.05 20.49
N PRO A 135 -9.80 -8.03 21.39
CA PRO A 135 -9.71 -7.84 22.84
C PRO A 135 -8.33 -7.41 23.34
#